data_AF-R0KK38-F1
#
_entry.id   AF-R0KK38-F1
#
_cell.length_a   1.000
_cell.length_b   1.000
_cell.length_c   1.000
_cell.angle_alpha   90.00
_cell.angle_beta   90.00
_cell.angle_gamma   90.00
#
_symmetry.space_group_name_H-M   'P 1'
#
loop_
_entity.id
_entity.type
_entity.pdbx_description
1 polymer ?
#
loop_
_entity_poly.entity_id
_entity_poly.type
_entity_poly.pdbx_seq_one_letter_code
_entity_poly.pdbx_strand_id
1 'polypeptide(L)'
;MKDARELFRWKDDQKALAIRLWLSLDDGNTAAQTDALLNSLASFILTGYGTDEFSSSLVQYLAMLGIDTQTNRLRTAKNFLYMLAGVVYCVRVLAVEKVLPAVEREDQTEEDMEQFLDMRKKYLADGSFSPISAMISLLAYGKHAALNEGNAGNAHWSNDKKIFYLSGRPIVIERFRKMA
;
A
#
# COMPACT_ATOMS: atom_id res chain seq x y z
N MET A 1 -21.36 -15.43 12.41
CA MET A 1 -20.30 -14.50 11.95
C MET A 1 -19.66 -13.92 13.18
N LYS A 2 -18.33 -13.99 13.32
CA LYS A 2 -17.62 -13.25 14.37
C LYS A 2 -17.69 -11.76 14.07
N ASP A 3 -17.74 -10.94 15.11
CA ASP A 3 -17.71 -9.49 14.97
C ASP A 3 -16.39 -9.06 14.29
N ALA A 4 -16.43 -8.06 13.39
CA ALA A 4 -15.22 -7.54 12.75
C ALA A 4 -14.17 -7.05 13.77
N ARG A 5 -14.63 -6.61 14.95
CA ARG A 5 -13.78 -6.24 16.10
C ARG A 5 -13.02 -7.41 16.70
N GLU A 6 -13.52 -8.64 16.55
CA GLU A 6 -12.85 -9.87 17.00
C GLU A 6 -11.84 -10.40 15.98
N LEU A 7 -11.90 -9.92 14.73
CA LEU A 7 -11.00 -10.32 13.65
C LEU A 7 -9.74 -9.43 13.59
N PHE A 8 -9.83 -8.18 14.06
CA PHE A 8 -8.70 -7.28 14.14
C PHE A 8 -7.70 -7.72 15.21
N ARG A 9 -6.47 -8.01 14.80
CA ARG A 9 -5.40 -8.44 15.71
C ARG A 9 -4.52 -7.26 16.06
N TRP A 10 -4.57 -6.84 17.32
CA TRP A 10 -3.61 -5.91 17.88
C TRP A 10 -2.27 -6.62 18.13
N LYS A 11 -1.17 -5.98 17.79
CA LYS A 11 0.18 -6.39 18.20
C LYS A 11 0.77 -5.41 19.21
N ASP A 12 1.58 -5.95 20.10
CA ASP A 12 2.38 -5.18 21.06
C ASP A 12 1.55 -4.05 21.69
N ASP A 13 2.03 -2.81 21.60
CA ASP A 13 1.39 -1.64 22.22
C ASP A 13 0.39 -0.92 21.30
N GLN A 14 0.07 -1.46 20.11
CA GLN A 14 -0.80 -0.79 19.14
C GLN A 14 -2.14 -0.38 19.74
N LYS A 15 -2.73 -1.25 20.60
CA LYS A 15 -4.01 -0.95 21.25
C LYS A 15 -3.87 0.18 22.26
N ALA A 16 -2.80 0.18 23.04
CA ALA A 16 -2.55 1.22 24.03
C ALA A 16 -2.31 2.57 23.34
N LEU A 17 -1.55 2.59 22.24
CA LEU A 17 -1.29 3.79 21.45
C LEU A 17 -2.55 4.33 20.77
N ALA A 18 -3.43 3.46 20.26
CA ALA A 18 -4.72 3.87 19.71
C ALA A 18 -5.65 4.48 20.78
N ILE A 19 -5.67 3.90 21.99
CA ILE A 19 -6.41 4.47 23.13
C ILE A 19 -5.82 5.83 23.53
N ARG A 20 -4.50 5.96 23.57
CA ARG A 20 -3.83 7.23 23.89
C ARG A 20 -4.16 8.32 22.86
N LEU A 21 -4.14 7.96 21.57
CA LEU A 21 -4.61 8.85 20.50
C LEU A 21 -6.06 9.27 20.75
N TRP A 22 -6.96 8.31 21.00
CA TRP A 22 -8.37 8.61 21.27
C TRP A 22 -8.54 9.62 22.41
N LEU A 23 -7.87 9.41 23.54
CA LEU A 23 -7.94 10.31 24.70
C LEU A 23 -7.38 11.71 24.38
N SER A 24 -6.30 11.79 23.59
CA SER A 24 -5.70 13.09 23.23
C SER A 24 -6.59 13.96 22.33
N LEU A 25 -7.59 13.38 21.66
CA LEU A 25 -8.49 14.14 20.79
C LEU A 25 -9.38 15.13 21.56
N ASP A 26 -9.68 14.84 22.84
CA ASP A 26 -10.54 15.68 23.68
C ASP A 26 -9.80 16.91 24.28
N ASP A 27 -8.47 16.87 24.34
CA ASP A 27 -7.66 17.85 25.09
C ASP A 27 -7.33 19.14 24.31
N GLY A 28 -7.68 19.23 23.02
CA GLY A 28 -7.43 20.41 22.17
C GLY A 28 -5.95 20.75 21.89
N ASN A 29 -5.00 20.01 22.47
CA ASN A 29 -3.57 20.20 22.27
C ASN A 29 -3.09 19.53 20.98
N THR A 30 -2.96 20.31 19.90
CA THR A 30 -2.58 19.82 18.58
C THR A 30 -1.21 19.12 18.55
N ALA A 31 -0.25 19.57 19.35
CA ALA A 31 1.08 18.94 19.40
C ALA A 31 0.99 17.53 20.02
N ALA A 32 0.28 17.39 21.14
CA ALA A 32 0.05 16.10 21.79
C ALA A 32 -0.77 15.14 20.90
N GLN A 33 -1.77 15.67 20.18
CA GLN A 33 -2.56 14.89 19.22
C GLN A 33 -1.71 14.38 18.05
N THR A 34 -0.83 15.23 17.51
CA THR A 34 0.04 14.87 16.39
C THR A 34 1.06 13.81 16.80
N ASP A 35 1.68 13.95 17.99
CA ASP A 35 2.59 12.93 18.53
C ASP A 35 1.86 11.61 18.80
N ALA A 36 0.68 11.64 19.43
CA ALA A 36 -0.11 10.44 19.67
C ALA A 36 -0.52 9.74 18.37
N LEU A 37 -0.86 10.51 17.33
CA LEU A 37 -1.19 9.99 16.00
C LEU A 37 0.04 9.34 15.36
N LEU A 38 1.18 10.02 15.34
CA LEU A 38 2.42 9.50 14.75
C LEU A 38 2.87 8.23 15.46
N ASN A 39 2.81 8.19 16.80
CA ASN A 39 3.12 7.01 17.59
C ASN A 39 2.20 5.84 17.26
N SER A 40 0.89 6.09 17.16
CA SER A 40 -0.08 5.07 16.77
C SER A 40 0.20 4.53 15.37
N LEU A 41 0.36 5.40 14.38
CA LEU A 41 0.67 5.01 13.00
C LEU A 41 2.00 4.25 12.90
N ALA A 42 3.04 4.74 13.55
CA ALA A 42 4.36 4.10 13.56
C ALA A 42 4.31 2.67 14.12
N SER A 43 3.48 2.40 15.13
CA SER A 43 3.33 1.05 15.68
C SER A 43 2.74 0.02 14.70
N PHE A 44 1.98 0.49 13.70
CA PHE A 44 1.49 -0.36 12.60
C PHE A 44 2.47 -0.46 11.43
N ILE A 45 3.37 0.50 11.29
CA ILE A 45 4.33 0.59 10.19
C ILE A 45 5.62 -0.17 10.53
N LEU A 46 6.19 0.11 11.71
CA LEU A 46 7.47 -0.39 12.20
C LEU A 46 7.31 -1.69 13.00
N THR A 47 6.54 -2.62 12.44
CA THR A 47 6.27 -3.94 13.03
C THR A 47 6.72 -5.06 12.10
N GLY A 48 7.07 -6.21 12.67
CA GLY A 48 7.25 -7.46 11.92
C GLY A 48 5.99 -8.33 11.93
N TYR A 49 5.87 -9.23 10.98
CA TYR A 49 4.81 -10.24 10.94
C TYR A 49 5.29 -11.70 10.95
N GLY A 50 6.61 -11.94 10.83
CA GLY A 50 7.17 -13.29 10.88
C GLY A 50 6.58 -14.17 9.77
N THR A 51 5.98 -15.31 10.15
CA THR A 51 5.41 -16.28 9.20
C THR A 51 3.95 -16.03 8.81
N ASP A 52 3.21 -15.22 9.57
CA ASP A 52 1.80 -14.90 9.30
C ASP A 52 1.68 -13.43 8.86
N GLU A 53 1.71 -13.18 7.55
CA GLU A 53 1.60 -11.83 6.98
C GLU A 53 0.32 -11.11 7.40
N PHE A 54 -0.79 -11.86 7.49
CA PHE A 54 -2.08 -11.34 7.94
C PHE A 54 -2.16 -11.14 9.45
N SER A 55 -1.11 -11.42 10.21
CA SER A 55 -0.99 -10.91 11.58
C SER A 55 -0.76 -9.40 11.62
N SER A 56 -0.35 -8.78 10.49
CA SER A 56 -0.29 -7.32 10.34
C SER A 56 -1.66 -6.76 9.96
N SER A 57 -2.21 -5.91 10.82
CA SER A 57 -3.44 -5.15 10.53
C SER A 57 -3.28 -4.21 9.33
N LEU A 58 -2.09 -3.67 9.09
CA LEU A 58 -1.82 -2.82 7.93
C LEU A 58 -1.86 -3.63 6.63
N VAL A 59 -1.38 -4.88 6.64
CA VAL A 59 -1.53 -5.79 5.49
C VAL A 59 -2.99 -6.21 5.30
N GLN A 60 -3.71 -6.52 6.39
CA GLN A 60 -5.14 -6.81 6.32
C GLN A 60 -5.93 -5.64 5.70
N TYR A 61 -5.61 -4.40 6.09
CA TYR A 61 -6.21 -3.20 5.51
C TYR A 61 -5.95 -3.11 4.00
N LEU A 62 -4.73 -3.40 3.54
CA LEU A 62 -4.41 -3.42 2.11
C LEU A 62 -5.17 -4.49 1.33
N ALA A 63 -5.37 -5.67 1.93
CA ALA A 63 -6.20 -6.72 1.33
C ALA A 63 -7.64 -6.24 1.14
N MET A 64 -8.19 -5.51 2.12
CA MET A 64 -9.52 -4.90 2.01
C MET A 64 -9.55 -3.75 0.99
N LEU A 65 -8.48 -2.95 0.91
CA LEU A 65 -8.35 -1.88 -0.08
C LEU A 65 -8.34 -2.43 -1.52
N GLY A 66 -7.88 -3.67 -1.70
CA GLY A 66 -7.95 -4.43 -2.94
C GLY A 66 -9.37 -4.83 -3.37
N ILE A 67 -10.38 -4.69 -2.51
CA ILE A 67 -11.77 -4.97 -2.84
C ILE A 67 -12.46 -3.70 -3.34
N ASP A 68 -13.16 -3.84 -4.46
CA ASP A 68 -14.07 -2.82 -4.98
C ASP A 68 -15.46 -2.99 -4.36
N THR A 69 -15.85 -2.05 -3.52
CA THR A 69 -17.10 -2.11 -2.74
C THR A 69 -18.36 -1.89 -3.58
N GLN A 70 -18.25 -1.31 -4.78
CA GLN A 70 -19.39 -1.12 -5.67
C GLN A 70 -19.71 -2.39 -6.45
N THR A 71 -18.67 -3.11 -6.87
CA THR A 71 -18.80 -4.31 -7.70
C THR A 71 -18.68 -5.61 -6.92
N ASN A 72 -18.29 -5.56 -5.64
CA ASN A 72 -17.95 -6.71 -4.79
C ASN A 72 -16.93 -7.65 -5.45
N ARG A 73 -15.96 -7.07 -6.17
CA ARG A 73 -14.90 -7.80 -6.87
C ARG A 73 -13.54 -7.29 -6.45
N LEU A 74 -12.49 -8.08 -6.70
CA LEU A 74 -11.13 -7.59 -6.57
C LEU A 74 -10.84 -6.53 -7.63
N ARG A 75 -10.16 -5.46 -7.22
CA ARG A 75 -9.64 -4.44 -8.13
C ARG A 75 -8.61 -5.06 -9.07
N THR A 76 -8.59 -4.59 -10.30
CA THR A 76 -7.52 -4.94 -11.25
C THR A 76 -6.18 -4.38 -10.77
N ALA A 77 -5.07 -4.96 -11.23
CA ALA A 77 -3.74 -4.47 -10.88
C ALA A 77 -3.60 -2.97 -11.18
N LYS A 78 -4.07 -2.51 -12.34
CA LYS A 78 -4.05 -1.09 -12.72
C LYS A 78 -4.80 -0.19 -11.75
N ASN A 79 -5.95 -0.63 -11.25
CA ASN A 79 -6.79 0.17 -10.36
C ASN A 79 -6.35 0.09 -8.89
N PHE A 80 -5.54 -0.90 -8.51
CA PHE A 80 -5.05 -1.06 -7.16
C PHE A 80 -3.64 -0.48 -6.96
N LEU A 81 -2.76 -0.62 -7.97
CA LEU A 81 -1.34 -0.23 -7.88
C LEU A 81 -1.13 1.24 -7.51
N TYR A 82 -1.90 2.17 -8.05
CA TYR A 82 -1.74 3.59 -7.74
C TYR A 82 -2.12 3.89 -6.29
N MET A 83 -3.17 3.24 -5.77
CA MET A 83 -3.56 3.37 -4.37
C MET A 83 -2.46 2.81 -3.45
N LEU A 84 -1.97 1.61 -3.77
CA LEU A 84 -0.89 0.97 -3.04
C LEU A 84 0.39 1.82 -3.05
N ALA A 85 0.76 2.39 -4.19
CA ALA A 85 1.93 3.28 -4.31
C ALA A 85 1.77 4.54 -3.43
N GLY A 86 0.56 5.11 -3.38
CA GLY A 86 0.24 6.20 -2.46
C GLY A 86 0.42 5.80 -1.00
N VAL A 87 -0.07 4.63 -0.60
CA VAL A 87 0.12 4.11 0.76
C VAL A 87 1.61 3.91 1.07
N VAL A 88 2.39 3.32 0.15
CA VAL A 88 3.85 3.16 0.34
C VAL A 88 4.53 4.50 0.56
N TYR A 89 4.16 5.52 -0.21
CA TYR A 89 4.70 6.87 -0.04
C TYR A 89 4.38 7.42 1.37
N CYS A 90 3.11 7.41 1.77
CA CYS A 90 2.68 7.90 3.08
C CYS A 90 3.39 7.16 4.22
N VAL A 91 3.46 5.83 4.14
CA VAL A 91 4.10 5.01 5.17
C VAL A 91 5.60 5.33 5.30
N ARG A 92 6.30 5.53 4.18
CA ARG A 92 7.72 5.93 4.21
C ARG A 92 7.92 7.29 4.88
N VAL A 93 7.10 8.28 4.54
CA VAL A 93 7.17 9.62 5.13
C VAL A 93 6.92 9.55 6.63
N LEU A 94 5.86 8.87 7.07
CA LEU A 94 5.52 8.72 8.48
C LEU A 94 6.60 7.94 9.26
N ALA A 95 7.18 6.90 8.68
CA ALA A 95 8.27 6.15 9.31
C ALA A 95 9.52 7.02 9.49
N VAL A 96 9.88 7.81 8.46
CA VAL A 96 11.01 8.74 8.55
C VAL A 96 10.74 9.79 9.61
N GLU A 97 9.55 10.41 9.62
CA GLU A 97 9.21 11.41 10.62
C GLU A 97 9.28 10.85 12.06
N LYS A 98 8.93 9.57 12.25
CA LYS A 98 9.03 8.94 13.57
C LYS A 98 10.47 8.69 14.04
N VAL A 99 11.35 8.34 13.11
CA VAL A 99 12.72 7.89 13.43
C VAL A 99 13.74 9.03 13.31
N LEU A 100 13.47 10.00 12.45
CA LEU A 100 14.35 11.12 12.14
C LEU A 100 13.48 12.39 11.98
N PRO A 101 12.94 12.95 13.08
CA PRO A 101 11.94 14.01 13.04
C PRO A 101 12.44 15.26 12.32
N ALA A 102 11.61 15.87 11.48
CA ALA A 102 12.02 17.06 10.74
C ALA A 102 12.31 18.27 11.65
N VAL A 103 11.64 18.33 12.81
CA VAL A 103 11.79 19.44 13.78
C VAL A 103 13.15 19.44 14.49
N GLU A 104 13.81 18.28 14.58
CA GLU A 104 15.11 18.10 15.27
C GLU A 104 16.28 18.08 14.28
N ARG A 105 16.05 18.48 13.02
CA ARG A 105 17.00 18.27 11.92
C ARG A 105 18.35 18.98 12.10
N GLU A 106 18.38 20.12 12.79
CA GLU A 106 19.61 20.85 13.08
C GLU A 106 20.43 20.21 14.21
N ASP A 107 19.77 19.46 15.09
CA ASP A 107 20.36 18.80 16.26
C ASP A 107 20.73 17.32 16.01
N GLN A 108 20.37 16.79 14.84
CA GLN A 108 20.62 15.40 14.45
C GLN A 108 22.12 15.10 14.28
N THR A 109 22.53 13.97 14.84
CA THR A 109 23.92 13.48 14.88
C THR A 109 24.14 12.30 13.93
N GLU A 110 25.40 11.84 13.83
CA GLU A 110 25.72 10.60 13.10
C GLU A 110 25.03 9.37 13.72
N GLU A 111 24.84 9.35 15.05
CA GLU A 111 24.16 8.26 15.75
C GLU A 111 22.68 8.15 15.33
N ASP A 112 21.99 9.29 15.18
CA ASP A 112 20.61 9.33 14.70
C ASP A 112 20.49 8.78 13.27
N MET A 113 21.48 9.07 12.42
CA MET A 113 21.53 8.53 11.05
C MET A 113 21.76 7.02 11.06
N GLU A 114 22.66 6.51 11.90
CA GLU A 114 22.90 5.06 12.05
C GLU A 114 21.65 4.35 12.55
N GLN A 115 20.99 4.90 13.57
CA GLN A 115 19.71 4.40 14.06
C GLN A 115 18.65 4.39 12.95
N PHE A 116 18.56 5.45 12.14
CA PHE A 116 17.65 5.46 10.99
C PHE A 116 17.96 4.34 9.99
N LEU A 117 19.23 4.11 9.65
CA LEU A 117 19.62 3.06 8.71
C LEU A 117 19.28 1.67 9.22
N ASP A 118 19.46 1.41 10.51
CA ASP A 118 19.09 0.15 11.15
C ASP A 118 17.58 -0.08 11.13
N MET A 119 16.79 0.95 11.45
CA MET A 119 15.33 0.89 11.40
C MET A 119 14.82 0.70 9.98
N ARG A 120 15.45 1.38 9.01
CA ARG A 120 15.15 1.21 7.59
C ARG A 120 15.43 -0.23 7.14
N LYS A 121 16.57 -0.80 7.51
CA LYS A 121 16.93 -2.19 7.17
C LYS A 121 15.97 -3.18 7.82
N LYS A 122 15.55 -2.93 9.06
CA LYS A 122 14.69 -3.82 9.83
C LYS A 122 13.23 -3.80 9.37
N TYR A 123 12.69 -2.65 8.98
CA TYR A 123 11.25 -2.51 8.73
C TYR A 123 10.88 -1.90 7.37
N LEU A 124 11.76 -1.19 6.69
CA LEU A 124 11.40 -0.43 5.48
C LEU A 124 12.05 -0.97 4.20
N ALA A 125 12.77 -2.09 4.31
CA ALA A 125 13.42 -2.77 3.20
C ALA A 125 12.57 -3.93 2.68
N ASP A 126 12.83 -4.36 1.45
CA ASP A 126 12.26 -5.59 0.93
C ASP A 126 12.89 -6.82 1.62
N GLY A 127 12.12 -7.89 1.76
CA GLY A 127 12.50 -9.10 2.49
C GLY A 127 12.54 -8.96 4.02
N SER A 128 12.11 -7.85 4.60
CA SER A 128 12.23 -7.60 6.06
C SER A 128 11.08 -8.17 6.90
N PHE A 129 10.16 -8.93 6.30
CA PHE A 129 8.95 -9.46 6.95
C PHE A 129 8.14 -8.40 7.70
N SER A 130 8.07 -7.19 7.13
CA SER A 130 7.32 -6.04 7.63
C SER A 130 6.20 -5.65 6.66
N PRO A 131 5.20 -4.87 7.09
CA PRO A 131 4.14 -4.39 6.21
C PRO A 131 4.67 -3.67 4.97
N ILE A 132 5.75 -2.89 5.09
CA ILE A 132 6.38 -2.24 3.94
C ILE A 132 6.99 -3.25 2.97
N SER A 133 7.66 -4.29 3.48
CA SER A 133 8.18 -5.37 2.62
C SER A 133 7.06 -6.02 1.82
N ALA A 134 5.92 -6.35 2.45
CA ALA A 134 4.75 -6.88 1.77
C ALA A 134 4.22 -5.92 0.68
N MET A 135 4.13 -4.61 0.99
CA MET A 135 3.72 -3.60 0.01
C MET A 135 4.65 -3.50 -1.18
N ILE A 136 5.98 -3.53 -0.97
CA ILE A 136 6.98 -3.46 -2.04
C ILE A 136 6.88 -4.70 -2.93
N SER A 137 6.81 -5.89 -2.31
CA SER A 137 6.59 -7.14 -3.02
C SER A 137 5.29 -7.12 -3.84
N LEU A 138 4.19 -6.61 -3.28
CA LEU A 138 2.91 -6.49 -3.95
C LEU A 138 2.91 -5.47 -5.09
N LEU A 139 3.66 -4.37 -4.96
CA LEU A 139 3.89 -3.41 -6.06
C LEU A 139 4.66 -4.07 -7.22
N ALA A 140 5.72 -4.83 -6.91
CA ALA A 140 6.50 -5.54 -7.92
C ALA A 140 5.65 -6.58 -8.65
N TYR A 141 4.88 -7.37 -7.90
CA TYR A 141 3.94 -8.34 -8.44
C TYR A 141 2.87 -7.67 -9.31
N GLY A 142 2.22 -6.63 -8.78
CA GLY A 142 1.16 -5.93 -9.50
C GLY A 142 1.68 -5.28 -10.79
N LYS A 143 2.91 -4.73 -10.79
CA LYS A 143 3.54 -4.19 -12.00
C LYS A 143 3.74 -5.29 -13.04
N HIS A 144 4.24 -6.46 -12.63
CA HIS A 144 4.37 -7.62 -13.52
C HIS A 144 3.00 -8.05 -14.07
N ALA A 145 1.98 -8.17 -13.22
CA ALA A 145 0.63 -8.50 -13.63
C ALA A 145 0.04 -7.46 -14.61
N ALA A 146 0.18 -6.17 -14.34
CA ALA A 146 -0.33 -5.10 -15.20
C ALA A 146 0.37 -5.03 -16.57
N LEU A 147 1.67 -5.37 -16.64
CA LEU A 147 2.41 -5.50 -17.89
C LEU A 147 1.94 -6.74 -18.69
N ASN A 148 1.67 -7.85 -18.00
CA ASN A 148 1.25 -9.11 -18.62
C ASN A 148 -0.24 -9.21 -18.95
N GLU A 149 -1.10 -8.42 -18.29
CA GLU A 149 -2.50 -8.23 -18.69
C GLU A 149 -2.61 -7.72 -20.14
N GLY A 150 -1.50 -7.23 -20.70
CA GLY A 150 -1.38 -6.91 -22.10
C GLY A 150 -2.36 -5.82 -22.52
N ASN A 151 -2.32 -5.55 -23.80
CA ASN A 151 -3.17 -4.59 -24.47
C ASN A 151 -4.62 -5.13 -24.63
N ALA A 152 -5.22 -5.75 -23.60
CA ALA A 152 -6.57 -6.31 -23.69
C ALA A 152 -7.63 -5.26 -24.07
N GLY A 153 -7.45 -3.98 -23.69
CA GLY A 153 -8.27 -2.87 -24.18
C GLY A 153 -7.89 -2.34 -25.56
N ASN A 154 -6.73 -2.72 -26.07
CA ASN A 154 -6.14 -2.27 -27.32
C ASN A 154 -6.29 -3.33 -28.43
N ALA A 155 -6.88 -4.49 -28.18
CA ALA A 155 -7.15 -5.51 -29.20
C ALA A 155 -8.57 -6.03 -29.01
N HIS A 156 -9.52 -5.55 -29.80
CA HIS A 156 -10.91 -6.00 -29.71
C HIS A 156 -11.56 -6.07 -31.08
N TRP A 157 -12.60 -6.89 -31.19
CA TRP A 157 -13.39 -7.05 -32.41
C TRP A 157 -14.63 -6.16 -32.34
N SER A 158 -15.06 -5.62 -33.49
CA SER A 158 -16.43 -5.16 -33.64
C SER A 158 -17.41 -6.31 -33.42
N ASN A 159 -18.65 -6.02 -33.00
CA ASN A 159 -19.67 -7.05 -32.75
C ASN A 159 -19.93 -7.95 -33.97
N ASP A 160 -19.81 -7.40 -35.18
CA ASP A 160 -19.97 -8.13 -36.45
C ASP A 160 -18.69 -8.87 -36.91
N LYS A 161 -17.60 -8.78 -36.13
CA LYS A 161 -16.28 -9.36 -36.39
C LYS A 161 -15.64 -8.94 -37.73
N LYS A 162 -16.06 -7.82 -38.32
CA LYS A 162 -15.49 -7.30 -39.58
C LYS A 162 -14.28 -6.38 -39.38
N ILE A 163 -14.20 -5.76 -38.20
CA ILE A 163 -13.14 -4.81 -37.85
C ILE A 163 -12.44 -5.34 -36.61
N PHE A 164 -11.13 -5.45 -36.69
CA PHE A 164 -10.27 -5.67 -35.54
C PHE A 164 -9.61 -4.35 -35.15
N TYR A 165 -9.83 -3.88 -33.94
CA TYR A 165 -9.22 -2.66 -33.43
C TYR A 165 -7.90 -2.99 -32.75
N LEU A 166 -6.80 -2.40 -33.21
CA LEU A 166 -5.48 -2.49 -32.58
C LEU A 166 -5.03 -1.10 -32.12
N SER A 167 -4.91 -0.86 -30.82
CA SER A 167 -4.62 0.44 -30.20
C SER A 167 -5.55 1.56 -30.69
N GLY A 168 -6.85 1.27 -30.77
CA GLY A 168 -7.87 2.18 -31.30
C GLY A 168 -7.85 2.35 -32.82
N ARG A 169 -6.88 1.77 -33.54
CA ARG A 169 -6.83 1.82 -35.00
C ARG A 169 -7.67 0.70 -35.61
N PRO A 170 -8.64 1.00 -36.48
CA PRO A 170 -9.46 -0.03 -37.12
C PRO A 170 -8.67 -0.74 -38.22
N ILE A 171 -8.60 -2.07 -38.13
CA ILE A 171 -8.10 -2.96 -39.17
C ILE A 171 -9.31 -3.65 -39.80
N VAL A 172 -9.66 -3.23 -41.01
CA VAL A 172 -10.78 -3.81 -41.78
C VAL A 172 -10.30 -5.12 -42.40
N ILE A 173 -10.83 -6.26 -41.94
CA ILE A 173 -10.35 -7.59 -42.32
C ILE A 173 -10.46 -7.83 -43.83
N GLU A 174 -11.51 -7.34 -44.47
CA GLU A 174 -11.69 -7.49 -45.91
C GLU A 174 -10.57 -6.79 -46.71
N ARG A 175 -10.13 -5.61 -46.26
CA ARG A 175 -9.02 -4.89 -46.90
C ARG A 175 -7.70 -5.60 -46.63
N PHE A 176 -7.48 -6.05 -45.40
CA PHE A 176 -6.27 -6.78 -45.02
C PHE A 176 -6.10 -8.09 -45.82
N ARG A 177 -7.18 -8.86 -46.00
CA ARG A 177 -7.16 -10.10 -46.80
C ARG A 177 -6.82 -9.88 -48.27
N LYS A 178 -7.13 -8.71 -48.83
CA LYS A 178 -6.80 -8.35 -50.21
C LYS A 178 -5.35 -7.90 -50.39
N MET A 179 -4.60 -7.73 -49.29
CA MET A 179 -3.16 -7.39 -49.32
C MET A 179 -2.26 -8.63 -49.25
N ALA A 180 -2.84 -9.81 -49.04
CA ALA A 180 -2.14 -11.10 -49.01
C ALA A 180 -2.24 -11.81 -50.37
#